data_AF-A0A356TRW5-F1
#
_entry.id   AF-A0A356TRW5-F1
#
_cell.length_a   1.000
_cell.length_b   1.000
_cell.length_c   1.000
_cell.angle_alpha   90.00
_cell.angle_beta   90.00
_cell.angle_gamma   90.00
#
_symmetry.space_group_name_H-M   'P 1'
#
loop_
_entity.id
_entity.type
_entity.pdbx_description
1 polymer ?
#
loop_
_entity_poly.entity_id
_entity_poly.type
_entity_poly.pdbx_seq_one_letter_code
_entity_poly.pdbx_strand_id
1 'polypeptide(L)'
;MWFGRDQDSAYDLEAKAHGLLDAGRTDEARAIAEQLLSMGWSGGFEVKALAQQQAGELPGAIATLEEAVSKVPNLWHLWQLLGNLRSDAGDLDGALEAMNQALGCEAVSEPALRFNRAIVQHRRGEPGKALDDLEMIMALPRPPEFAEDVLSLAARCLSELGRAEDGLTLVESALEACAEDDPRRPRLEGERAVALDLLGRDPSESFAAASEAGVATQDLLALRRRLHPASCSAPKRFRVVTQSPMDHPEIKGCFRIFDVVADDEAQALALAADTLPVGARDGAAIEESAVIEESTELEPGVHAASGLIYFGDE
;
A
#
# COMPACT_ATOMS: atom_id res chain seq x y z
N MET A 1 45.44 1.56 1.37
CA MET A 1 44.82 0.79 2.47
C MET A 1 43.93 1.65 3.39
N TRP A 2 43.69 2.94 3.10
CA TRP A 2 42.89 3.83 3.95
C TRP A 2 41.39 3.91 3.59
N PHE A 3 40.99 3.52 2.37
CA PHE A 3 39.60 3.64 1.91
C PHE A 3 38.63 2.59 2.46
N GLY A 4 39.11 1.42 2.94
CA GLY A 4 38.23 0.35 3.40
C GLY A 4 37.61 0.59 4.78
N ARG A 5 38.34 1.21 5.71
CA ARG A 5 37.89 1.39 7.10
C ARG A 5 36.75 2.39 7.24
N ASP A 6 36.77 3.45 6.42
CA ASP A 6 35.73 4.48 6.41
C ASP A 6 34.46 4.00 5.69
N GLN A 7 34.59 3.12 4.69
CA GLN A 7 33.46 2.45 4.04
C GLN A 7 32.79 1.43 4.96
N ASP A 8 33.56 0.55 5.61
CA ASP A 8 33.02 -0.41 6.58
C ASP A 8 32.28 0.33 7.71
N SER A 9 32.84 1.45 8.18
CA SER A 9 32.17 2.31 9.17
C SER A 9 30.88 2.96 8.64
N ALA A 10 30.77 3.30 7.36
CA ALA A 10 29.57 3.88 6.77
C ALA A 10 28.45 2.84 6.63
N TYR A 11 28.78 1.63 6.19
CA TYR A 11 27.83 0.51 6.14
C TYR A 11 27.30 0.13 7.53
N ASP A 12 28.17 0.09 8.54
CA ASP A 12 27.75 -0.18 9.92
C ASP A 12 26.81 0.90 10.46
N LEU A 13 27.07 2.17 10.14
CA LEU A 13 26.21 3.29 10.48
C LEU A 13 24.86 3.20 9.78
N GLU A 14 24.86 2.89 8.48
CA GLU A 14 23.63 2.72 7.70
C GLU A 14 22.79 1.55 8.21
N ALA A 15 23.40 0.39 8.50
CA ALA A 15 22.70 -0.75 9.10
C ALA A 15 22.12 -0.39 10.48
N LYS A 16 22.88 0.34 11.30
CA LYS A 16 22.38 0.85 12.59
C LYS A 16 21.21 1.82 12.41
N ALA A 17 21.27 2.70 11.42
CA ALA A 17 20.19 3.64 11.12
C ALA A 17 18.91 2.92 10.69
N HIS A 18 19.00 1.91 9.83
CA HIS A 18 17.85 1.07 9.48
C HIS A 18 17.26 0.36 10.70
N GLY A 19 18.10 -0.22 11.57
CA GLY A 19 17.61 -0.79 12.83
C GLY A 19 16.95 0.22 13.78
N LEU A 20 17.33 1.52 13.72
CA LEU A 20 16.65 2.58 14.46
C LEU A 20 15.30 2.97 13.83
N LEU A 21 15.21 2.99 12.50
CA LEU A 21 13.96 3.19 11.78
C LEU A 21 12.97 2.06 12.07
N ASP A 22 13.43 0.81 12.04
CA ASP A 22 12.63 -0.36 12.40
C ASP A 22 12.10 -0.27 13.85
N ALA A 23 12.88 0.35 14.73
CA ALA A 23 12.50 0.61 16.13
C ALA A 23 11.73 1.92 16.35
N GLY A 24 11.34 2.66 15.31
CA GLY A 24 10.61 3.93 15.43
C GLY A 24 11.43 5.12 15.93
N ARG A 25 12.75 4.98 16.09
CA ARG A 25 13.65 5.98 16.67
C ARG A 25 14.18 6.93 15.60
N THR A 26 13.25 7.68 15.00
CA THR A 26 13.49 8.55 13.83
C THR A 26 14.52 9.66 14.10
N ASP A 27 14.52 10.28 15.29
CA ASP A 27 15.49 11.33 15.64
C ASP A 27 16.94 10.81 15.67
N GLU A 28 17.14 9.60 16.19
CA GLU A 28 18.47 8.99 16.24
C GLU A 28 18.92 8.51 14.85
N ALA A 29 17.99 7.99 14.04
CA ALA A 29 18.26 7.68 12.65
C ALA A 29 18.69 8.94 11.87
N ARG A 30 18.02 10.09 12.09
CA ARG A 30 18.41 11.39 11.50
C ARG A 30 19.81 11.82 11.93
N ALA A 31 20.18 11.64 13.20
CA ALA A 31 21.52 11.96 13.67
C ALA A 31 22.60 11.14 12.93
N ILE A 32 22.34 9.84 12.70
CA ILE A 32 23.23 9.00 11.89
C ILE A 32 23.23 9.45 10.43
N ALA A 33 22.07 9.82 9.88
CA ALA A 33 21.97 10.31 8.51
C ALA A 33 22.87 11.54 8.29
N GLU A 34 22.84 12.51 9.20
CA GLU A 34 23.73 13.68 9.12
C GLU A 34 25.22 13.30 9.23
N GLN A 35 25.54 12.29 10.05
CA GLN A 35 26.89 11.75 10.11
C GLN A 35 27.32 11.14 8.77
N LEU A 36 26.49 10.29 8.16
CA LEU A 36 26.73 9.68 6.85
C LEU A 36 26.90 10.74 5.76
N LEU A 37 26.03 11.75 5.73
CA LEU A 37 26.13 12.86 4.78
C LEU A 37 27.41 13.68 4.96
N SER A 38 27.85 13.91 6.20
CA SER A 38 29.11 14.59 6.49
C SER A 38 30.35 13.79 6.02
N MET A 39 30.23 12.47 5.94
CA MET A 39 31.24 11.56 5.39
C MET A 39 31.17 11.47 3.86
N GLY A 40 30.20 12.13 3.22
CA GLY A 40 29.95 12.03 1.77
C GLY A 40 29.27 10.73 1.35
N TRP A 41 28.65 10.00 2.28
CA TRP A 41 27.95 8.76 2.01
C TRP A 41 26.50 9.02 1.59
N SER A 42 26.14 8.61 0.37
CA SER A 42 24.82 8.90 -0.21
C SER A 42 23.66 8.21 0.50
N GLY A 43 23.90 7.06 1.16
CA GLY A 43 22.89 6.38 1.98
C GLY A 43 22.34 7.25 3.12
N GLY A 44 23.06 8.31 3.51
CA GLY A 44 22.54 9.30 4.45
C GLY A 44 21.29 10.04 3.95
N PHE A 45 21.11 10.21 2.63
CA PHE A 45 19.88 10.80 2.09
C PHE A 45 18.67 9.88 2.26
N GLU A 46 18.85 8.60 1.97
CA GLU A 46 17.82 7.57 2.13
C GLU A 46 17.37 7.50 3.60
N VAL A 47 18.30 7.32 4.53
CA VAL A 47 17.99 7.26 5.96
C VAL A 47 17.26 8.52 6.42
N LYS A 48 17.72 9.71 6.01
CA LYS A 48 17.09 10.98 6.39
C LYS A 48 15.66 11.08 5.87
N ALA A 49 15.44 10.72 4.61
CA ALA A 49 14.11 10.75 4.01
C ALA A 49 13.15 9.76 4.66
N LEU A 50 13.60 8.52 4.92
CA LEU A 50 12.81 7.50 5.62
C LEU A 50 12.45 7.93 7.04
N ALA A 51 13.41 8.52 7.78
CA ALA A 51 13.15 9.03 9.13
C ALA A 51 12.12 10.18 9.12
N GLN A 52 12.20 11.09 8.15
CA GLN A 52 11.23 12.17 7.97
C GLN A 52 9.85 11.63 7.60
N GLN A 53 9.77 10.67 6.68
CA GLN A 53 8.51 10.01 6.32
C GLN A 53 7.86 9.36 7.55
N GLN A 54 8.62 8.59 8.33
CA GLN A 54 8.12 7.92 9.53
C GLN A 54 7.72 8.90 10.64
N ALA A 55 8.35 10.08 10.70
CA ALA A 55 7.94 11.19 11.56
C ALA A 55 6.73 11.99 11.04
N GLY A 56 6.14 11.61 9.90
CA GLY A 56 5.02 12.32 9.27
C GLY A 56 5.42 13.59 8.52
N GLU A 57 6.71 13.85 8.33
CA GLU A 57 7.26 15.01 7.62
C GLU A 57 7.39 14.77 6.11
N LEU A 58 6.32 14.28 5.46
CA LEU A 58 6.36 13.87 4.04
C LEU A 58 6.91 14.95 3.08
N PRO A 59 6.54 16.25 3.19
CA PRO A 59 7.15 17.29 2.35
C PRO A 59 8.67 17.44 2.56
N GLY A 60 9.12 17.26 3.80
CA GLY A 60 10.55 17.31 4.14
C GLY A 60 11.32 16.13 3.57
N ALA A 61 10.72 14.93 3.62
CA ALA A 61 11.29 13.71 3.03
C ALA A 61 11.45 13.83 1.49
N ILE A 62 10.43 14.36 0.81
CA ILE A 62 10.48 14.62 -0.64
C ILE A 62 11.60 15.62 -0.97
N ALA A 63 11.68 16.74 -0.24
CA ALA A 63 12.73 17.75 -0.47
C ALA A 63 14.15 17.19 -0.27
N THR A 64 14.35 16.33 0.75
CA THR A 64 15.63 15.62 0.96
C THR A 64 15.99 14.75 -0.25
N LEU A 65 15.02 14.03 -0.82
CA LEU A 65 15.29 13.17 -1.98
C LEU A 65 15.46 13.94 -3.29
N GLU A 66 14.77 15.06 -3.46
CA GLU A 66 15.01 15.98 -4.58
C GLU A 66 16.45 16.52 -4.55
N GLU A 67 16.94 16.88 -3.36
CA GLU A 67 18.36 17.22 -3.17
C GLU A 67 19.26 16.02 -3.52
N ALA A 68 18.93 14.83 -3.03
CA ALA A 68 19.71 13.62 -3.20
C ALA A 68 19.89 13.25 -4.69
N VAL A 69 18.79 13.20 -5.45
CA VAL A 69 18.82 12.85 -6.87
C VAL A 69 19.49 13.94 -7.73
N SER A 70 19.50 15.20 -7.27
CA SER A 70 20.26 16.26 -7.93
C SER A 70 21.78 16.09 -7.76
N LYS A 71 22.21 15.55 -6.62
CA LYS A 71 23.63 15.34 -6.27
C LYS A 71 24.16 14.01 -6.81
N VAL A 72 23.33 12.97 -6.79
CA VAL A 72 23.71 11.60 -7.14
C VAL A 72 22.69 11.00 -8.12
N PRO A 73 22.61 11.51 -9.36
CA PRO A 73 21.51 11.21 -10.29
C PRO A 73 21.50 9.77 -10.81
N ASN A 74 22.59 9.02 -10.65
CA ASN A 74 22.69 7.65 -11.17
C ASN A 74 22.30 6.59 -10.13
N LEU A 75 21.79 7.02 -8.97
CA LEU A 75 21.49 6.13 -7.86
C LEU A 75 19.99 5.82 -7.83
N TRP A 76 19.62 4.72 -8.47
CA TRP A 76 18.22 4.40 -8.77
C TRP A 76 17.32 4.26 -7.55
N HIS A 77 17.84 3.82 -6.40
CA HIS A 77 17.05 3.67 -5.18
C HIS A 77 16.55 5.02 -4.64
N LEU A 78 17.32 6.10 -4.82
CA LEU A 78 16.89 7.45 -4.42
C LEU A 78 15.73 7.94 -5.30
N TRP A 79 15.80 7.66 -6.62
CA TRP A 79 14.70 7.95 -7.54
C TRP A 79 13.46 7.10 -7.25
N GLN A 80 13.65 5.81 -6.94
CA GLN A 80 12.55 4.92 -6.53
C GLN A 80 11.86 5.47 -5.27
N LEU A 81 12.62 5.81 -4.24
CA LEU A 81 12.07 6.33 -3.00
C LEU A 81 11.36 7.66 -3.24
N LEU A 82 11.95 8.57 -4.04
CA LEU A 82 11.29 9.82 -4.42
C LEU A 82 9.96 9.57 -5.11
N GLY A 83 9.92 8.63 -6.05
CA GLY A 83 8.70 8.28 -6.76
C GLY A 83 7.64 7.66 -5.85
N ASN A 84 8.04 6.82 -4.89
CA ASN A 84 7.12 6.30 -3.87
C ASN A 84 6.52 7.43 -3.03
N LEU A 85 7.34 8.36 -2.49
CA LEU A 85 6.84 9.46 -1.67
C LEU A 85 5.95 10.43 -2.43
N ARG A 86 6.28 10.72 -3.70
CA ARG A 86 5.42 11.54 -4.56
C ARG A 86 4.09 10.83 -4.85
N SER A 87 4.13 9.52 -5.06
CA SER A 87 2.92 8.70 -5.21
C SER A 87 2.05 8.83 -3.95
N ASP A 88 2.63 8.69 -2.75
CA ASP A 88 1.93 8.84 -1.47
C ASP A 88 1.36 10.25 -1.26
N ALA A 89 2.08 11.29 -1.72
CA ALA A 89 1.62 12.67 -1.72
C ALA A 89 0.54 12.97 -2.78
N GLY A 90 0.24 12.01 -3.67
CA GLY A 90 -0.70 12.18 -4.78
C GLY A 90 -0.12 12.88 -6.02
N ASP A 91 1.18 13.21 -6.02
CA ASP A 91 1.90 13.69 -7.21
C ASP A 91 2.27 12.52 -8.12
N LEU A 92 1.26 11.97 -8.80
CA LEU A 92 1.42 10.79 -9.66
C LEU A 92 2.29 11.08 -10.89
N ASP A 93 2.26 12.32 -11.41
CA ASP A 93 3.09 12.72 -12.54
C ASP A 93 4.57 12.78 -12.15
N GLY A 94 4.89 13.43 -11.02
CA GLY A 94 6.24 13.47 -10.48
C GLY A 94 6.74 12.10 -10.01
N ALA A 95 5.84 11.21 -9.58
CA ALA A 95 6.16 9.83 -9.25
C ALA A 95 6.55 9.02 -10.49
N LEU A 96 5.80 9.13 -11.59
CA LEU A 96 6.13 8.47 -12.85
C LEU A 96 7.46 8.95 -13.42
N GLU A 97 7.72 10.26 -13.37
CA GLU A 97 9.01 10.81 -13.80
C GLU A 97 10.16 10.20 -12.99
N ALA A 98 10.04 10.15 -11.66
CA ALA A 98 11.06 9.56 -10.81
C ALA A 98 11.25 8.05 -11.10
N MET A 99 10.17 7.29 -11.33
CA MET A 99 10.27 5.87 -11.71
C MET A 99 10.97 5.68 -13.05
N ASN A 100 10.72 6.57 -14.02
CA ASN A 100 11.40 6.52 -15.33
C ASN A 100 12.89 6.86 -15.20
N GLN A 101 13.26 7.83 -14.37
CA GLN A 101 14.66 8.12 -14.06
C GLN A 101 15.34 6.94 -13.36
N ALA A 102 14.66 6.30 -12.40
CA ALA A 102 15.16 5.10 -11.74
C ALA A 102 15.45 3.98 -12.74
N LEU A 103 14.52 3.69 -13.66
CA LEU A 103 14.68 2.67 -14.71
C LEU A 103 15.78 3.01 -15.73
N GLY A 104 16.14 4.29 -15.88
CA GLY A 104 17.21 4.75 -16.77
C GLY A 104 18.62 4.60 -16.19
N CYS A 105 18.75 4.26 -14.90
CA CYS A 105 20.04 4.09 -14.24
C CYS A 105 20.71 2.74 -14.59
N GLU A 106 22.01 2.61 -14.32
CA GLU A 106 22.73 1.33 -14.46
C GLU A 106 22.46 0.39 -13.27
N ALA A 107 22.52 -0.93 -13.51
CA ALA A 107 22.40 -1.98 -12.48
C ALA A 107 21.14 -1.88 -11.59
N VAL A 108 20.00 -1.62 -12.21
CA VAL A 108 18.69 -1.46 -11.55
C VAL A 108 18.03 -2.79 -11.21
N SER A 109 17.18 -2.78 -10.18
CA SER A 109 16.18 -3.84 -9.98
C SER A 109 14.98 -3.60 -10.90
N GLU A 110 15.13 -3.94 -12.17
CA GLU A 110 14.10 -3.65 -13.19
C GLU A 110 12.70 -4.20 -12.82
N PRO A 111 12.53 -5.44 -12.33
CA PRO A 111 11.20 -5.96 -11.99
C PRO A 111 10.51 -5.16 -10.88
N ALA A 112 11.25 -4.77 -9.83
CA ALA A 112 10.68 -4.01 -8.71
C ALA A 112 10.32 -2.59 -9.15
N LEU A 113 11.15 -1.94 -9.97
CA LEU A 113 10.87 -0.61 -10.51
C LEU A 113 9.68 -0.61 -11.47
N ARG A 114 9.56 -1.63 -12.33
CA ARG A 114 8.38 -1.81 -13.19
C ARG A 114 7.11 -2.02 -12.37
N PHE A 115 7.19 -2.80 -11.30
CA PHE A 115 6.03 -3.02 -10.43
C PHE A 115 5.60 -1.72 -9.73
N ASN A 116 6.53 -0.95 -9.17
CA ASN A 116 6.22 0.34 -8.59
C ASN A 116 5.65 1.33 -9.62
N ARG A 117 6.19 1.34 -10.85
CA ARG A 117 5.64 2.15 -11.94
C ARG A 117 4.23 1.72 -12.33
N ALA A 118 3.96 0.42 -12.41
CA ALA A 118 2.63 -0.12 -12.67
C ALA A 118 1.61 0.30 -11.60
N ILE A 119 2.01 0.31 -10.32
CA ILE A 119 1.17 0.84 -9.22
C ILE A 119 0.86 2.32 -9.45
N VAL A 120 1.86 3.15 -9.78
CA VAL A 120 1.63 4.58 -10.04
C VAL A 120 0.73 4.80 -11.26
N GLN A 121 0.94 4.05 -12.35
CA GLN A 121 0.10 4.10 -13.55
C GLN A 121 -1.34 3.69 -13.26
N HIS A 122 -1.54 2.61 -12.49
CA HIS A 122 -2.87 2.18 -12.04
C HIS A 122 -3.57 3.26 -11.21
N ARG A 123 -2.88 3.83 -10.21
CA ARG A 123 -3.39 4.95 -9.40
C ARG A 123 -3.75 6.20 -10.23
N ARG A 124 -3.10 6.38 -11.39
CA ARG A 124 -3.36 7.47 -12.34
C ARG A 124 -4.52 7.16 -13.30
N GLY A 125 -5.15 6.00 -13.19
CA GLY A 125 -6.22 5.55 -14.08
C GLY A 125 -5.71 5.08 -15.44
N GLU A 126 -4.47 4.57 -15.51
CA GLU A 126 -3.85 4.05 -16.73
C GLU A 126 -3.64 2.52 -16.67
N PRO A 127 -4.70 1.70 -16.48
CA PRO A 127 -4.56 0.24 -16.27
C PRO A 127 -3.91 -0.49 -17.45
N GLY A 128 -4.04 0.03 -18.68
CA GLY A 128 -3.35 -0.53 -19.84
C GLY A 128 -1.83 -0.44 -19.75
N LYS A 129 -1.30 0.73 -19.33
CA LYS A 129 0.15 0.92 -19.16
C LYS A 129 0.68 0.10 -17.99
N ALA A 130 -0.10 0.04 -16.90
CA ALA A 130 0.22 -0.79 -15.76
C ALA A 130 0.33 -2.26 -16.18
N LEU A 131 -0.64 -2.75 -16.97
CA LEU A 131 -0.62 -4.12 -17.47
C LEU A 131 0.61 -4.40 -18.35
N ASP A 132 1.03 -3.46 -19.22
CA ASP A 132 2.25 -3.63 -20.03
C ASP A 132 3.50 -3.90 -19.15
N ASP A 133 3.66 -3.17 -18.04
CA ASP A 133 4.77 -3.38 -17.11
C ASP A 133 4.64 -4.71 -16.34
N LEU A 134 3.43 -5.07 -15.94
CA LEU A 134 3.16 -6.31 -15.22
C LEU A 134 3.39 -7.55 -16.10
N GLU A 135 3.00 -7.50 -17.37
CA GLU A 135 3.25 -8.56 -18.35
C GLU A 135 4.75 -8.81 -18.56
N MET A 136 5.57 -7.76 -18.55
CA MET A 136 7.02 -7.89 -18.61
C MET A 136 7.60 -8.60 -17.38
N ILE A 137 7.01 -8.40 -16.20
CA ILE A 137 7.42 -9.10 -14.97
C ILE A 137 6.93 -10.56 -14.99
N MET A 138 5.70 -10.81 -15.44
CA MET A 138 5.13 -12.16 -15.53
C MET A 138 5.86 -13.04 -16.56
N ALA A 139 6.50 -12.44 -17.56
CA ALA A 139 7.32 -13.14 -18.55
C ALA A 139 8.70 -13.57 -18.04
N LEU A 140 9.09 -13.22 -16.82
CA LEU A 140 10.40 -13.57 -16.26
C LEU A 140 10.52 -15.09 -16.02
N PRO A 141 11.66 -15.72 -16.38
CA PRO A 141 11.86 -17.16 -16.16
C PRO A 141 11.82 -17.57 -14.69
N ARG A 142 12.19 -16.65 -13.80
CA ARG A 142 12.11 -16.81 -12.36
C ARG A 142 11.18 -15.73 -11.83
N PRO A 143 9.99 -16.10 -11.31
CA PRO A 143 9.09 -15.14 -10.69
C PRO A 143 9.79 -14.41 -9.53
N PRO A 144 9.59 -13.09 -9.39
CA PRO A 144 10.05 -12.36 -8.22
C PRO A 144 9.26 -12.79 -6.98
N GLU A 145 9.76 -12.45 -5.79
CA GLU A 145 9.10 -12.74 -4.51
C GLU A 145 7.69 -12.11 -4.43
N PHE A 146 7.47 -10.98 -5.09
CA PHE A 146 6.19 -10.26 -5.12
C PHE A 146 5.30 -10.66 -6.32
N ALA A 147 5.47 -11.87 -6.88
CA ALA A 147 4.72 -12.30 -8.07
C ALA A 147 3.20 -12.32 -7.84
N GLU A 148 2.73 -12.65 -6.65
CA GLU A 148 1.31 -12.69 -6.29
C GLU A 148 0.69 -11.28 -6.27
N ASP A 149 1.44 -10.26 -5.84
CA ASP A 149 1.00 -8.87 -5.93
C ASP A 149 0.94 -8.39 -7.39
N VAL A 150 1.88 -8.84 -8.23
CA VAL A 150 1.87 -8.59 -9.69
C VAL A 150 0.63 -9.22 -10.33
N LEU A 151 0.33 -10.48 -10.00
CA LEU A 151 -0.82 -11.21 -10.52
C LEU A 151 -2.15 -10.56 -10.07
N SER A 152 -2.23 -10.13 -8.81
CA SER A 152 -3.38 -9.42 -8.27
C SER A 152 -3.62 -8.11 -9.03
N LEU A 153 -2.58 -7.27 -9.18
CA LEU A 153 -2.72 -5.99 -9.89
C LEU A 153 -3.00 -6.19 -11.39
N ALA A 154 -2.43 -7.23 -12.01
CA ALA A 154 -2.70 -7.56 -13.40
C ALA A 154 -4.15 -8.01 -13.61
N ALA A 155 -4.70 -8.84 -12.72
CA ALA A 155 -6.11 -9.24 -12.74
C ALA A 155 -7.05 -8.03 -12.56
N ARG A 156 -6.68 -7.09 -11.69
CA ARG A 156 -7.38 -5.80 -11.54
C ARG A 156 -7.36 -5.00 -12.84
N CYS A 157 -6.18 -4.80 -13.42
CA CYS A 157 -6.04 -4.05 -14.68
C CYS A 157 -6.85 -4.70 -15.81
N LEU A 158 -6.84 -6.04 -15.92
CA LEU A 158 -7.64 -6.78 -16.90
C LEU A 158 -9.14 -6.55 -16.69
N SER A 159 -9.62 -6.62 -15.44
CA SER A 159 -11.02 -6.32 -15.11
C SER A 159 -11.43 -4.89 -15.50
N GLU A 160 -10.60 -3.88 -15.19
CA GLU A 160 -10.85 -2.48 -15.56
C GLU A 160 -10.83 -2.24 -17.07
N LEU A 161 -10.07 -3.03 -17.81
CA LEU A 161 -10.02 -3.01 -19.28
C LEU A 161 -11.18 -3.80 -19.93
N GLY A 162 -12.13 -4.31 -19.14
CA GLY A 162 -13.25 -5.12 -19.64
C GLY A 162 -12.86 -6.55 -20.05
N ARG A 163 -11.69 -7.02 -19.61
CA ARG A 163 -11.15 -8.36 -19.86
C ARG A 163 -11.26 -9.23 -18.60
N ALA A 164 -12.43 -9.21 -17.96
CA ALA A 164 -12.64 -9.89 -16.67
C ALA A 164 -12.47 -11.42 -16.77
N GLU A 165 -12.78 -12.07 -17.90
CA GLU A 165 -12.43 -13.49 -18.10
C GLU A 165 -10.92 -13.76 -18.03
N ASP A 166 -10.10 -12.90 -18.64
CA ASP A 166 -8.64 -13.05 -18.61
C ASP A 166 -8.12 -12.84 -17.18
N GLY A 167 -8.64 -11.82 -16.49
CA GLY A 167 -8.31 -11.55 -15.08
C GLY A 167 -8.70 -12.71 -14.16
N LEU A 168 -9.88 -13.30 -14.37
CA LEU A 168 -10.35 -14.46 -13.62
C LEU A 168 -9.44 -15.68 -13.84
N THR A 169 -9.10 -15.96 -15.10
CA THR A 169 -8.19 -17.08 -15.44
C THR A 169 -6.82 -16.91 -14.79
N LEU A 170 -6.30 -15.68 -14.79
CA LEU A 170 -5.02 -15.34 -14.18
C LEU A 170 -5.02 -15.58 -12.67
N VAL A 171 -6.05 -15.06 -11.97
CA VAL A 171 -6.12 -15.18 -10.51
C VAL A 171 -6.46 -16.60 -10.04
N GLU A 172 -7.25 -17.36 -10.80
CA GLU A 172 -7.50 -18.77 -10.49
C GLU A 172 -6.23 -19.61 -10.60
N SER A 173 -5.44 -19.40 -11.65
CA SER A 173 -4.13 -20.04 -11.80
C SER A 173 -3.18 -19.66 -10.65
N ALA A 174 -3.23 -18.40 -10.20
CA ALA A 174 -2.44 -17.93 -9.07
C ALA A 174 -2.87 -18.60 -7.75
N LEU A 175 -4.18 -18.71 -7.50
CA LEU A 175 -4.73 -19.35 -6.30
C LEU A 175 -4.46 -20.85 -6.23
N GLU A 176 -4.37 -21.54 -7.38
CA GLU A 176 -3.98 -22.95 -7.45
C GLU A 176 -2.50 -23.17 -7.06
N ALA A 177 -1.63 -22.22 -7.39
CA ALA A 177 -0.21 -22.28 -7.06
C ALA A 177 0.12 -21.72 -5.66
N CYS A 178 -0.76 -20.88 -5.11
CA CYS A 178 -0.58 -20.20 -3.84
C CYS A 178 -0.95 -21.11 -2.66
N ALA A 179 -0.08 -21.18 -1.65
CA ALA A 179 -0.35 -21.95 -0.44
C ALA A 179 -1.60 -21.42 0.30
N GLU A 180 -2.32 -22.29 1.00
CA GLU A 180 -3.55 -21.91 1.71
C GLU A 180 -3.30 -20.86 2.81
N ASP A 181 -2.14 -20.91 3.46
CA ASP A 181 -1.73 -20.02 4.54
C ASP A 181 -0.90 -18.82 4.07
N ASP A 182 -0.75 -18.63 2.76
CA ASP A 182 -0.01 -17.50 2.22
C ASP A 182 -0.72 -16.16 2.54
N PRO A 183 -0.03 -15.18 3.16
CA PRO A 183 -0.65 -13.91 3.56
C PRO A 183 -1.17 -13.08 2.37
N ARG A 184 -0.77 -13.40 1.14
CA ARG A 184 -1.18 -12.70 -0.09
C ARG A 184 -2.41 -13.33 -0.72
N ARG A 185 -2.76 -14.57 -0.34
CA ARG A 185 -3.94 -15.30 -0.86
C ARG A 185 -5.25 -14.50 -0.74
N PRO A 186 -5.56 -13.80 0.37
CA PRO A 186 -6.81 -13.06 0.47
C PRO A 186 -6.94 -11.91 -0.53
N ARG A 187 -5.81 -11.32 -0.97
CA ARG A 187 -5.84 -10.30 -2.03
C ARG A 187 -6.20 -10.92 -3.38
N LEU A 188 -5.67 -12.10 -3.69
CA LEU A 188 -6.06 -12.87 -4.89
C LEU A 188 -7.55 -13.25 -4.83
N GLU A 189 -8.05 -13.72 -3.69
CA GLU A 189 -9.50 -13.98 -3.53
C GLU A 189 -10.33 -12.71 -3.74
N GLY A 190 -9.85 -11.55 -3.30
CA GLY A 190 -10.51 -10.27 -3.54
C GLY A 190 -10.64 -9.94 -5.03
N GLU A 191 -9.56 -10.12 -5.80
CA GLU A 191 -9.59 -9.91 -7.24
C GLU A 191 -10.44 -10.96 -7.97
N ARG A 192 -10.44 -12.21 -7.49
CA ARG A 192 -11.35 -13.26 -8.00
C ARG A 192 -12.82 -12.90 -7.77
N ALA A 193 -13.17 -12.41 -6.58
CA ALA A 193 -14.52 -11.97 -6.27
C ALA A 193 -15.00 -10.84 -7.18
N VAL A 194 -14.12 -9.85 -7.43
CA VAL A 194 -14.41 -8.73 -8.35
C VAL A 194 -14.61 -9.25 -9.78
N ALA A 195 -13.73 -10.12 -10.27
CA ALA A 195 -13.85 -10.68 -11.61
C ALA A 195 -15.13 -11.51 -11.77
N LEU A 196 -15.47 -12.37 -10.79
CA LEU A 196 -16.71 -13.15 -10.80
C LEU A 196 -17.96 -12.26 -10.87
N ASP A 197 -18.00 -11.21 -10.05
CA ASP A 197 -19.11 -10.26 -10.03
C ASP A 197 -19.28 -9.53 -11.37
N LEU A 198 -18.18 -9.05 -11.98
CA LEU A 198 -18.21 -8.41 -13.30
C LEU A 198 -18.75 -9.33 -14.40
N LEU A 199 -18.58 -10.64 -14.22
CA LEU A 199 -19.07 -11.68 -15.14
C LEU A 199 -20.49 -12.16 -14.80
N GLY A 200 -21.14 -11.59 -13.78
CA GLY A 200 -22.46 -12.01 -13.30
C GLY A 200 -22.47 -13.42 -12.70
N ARG A 201 -21.31 -13.88 -12.19
CA ARG A 201 -21.13 -15.17 -11.52
C ARG A 201 -21.13 -14.94 -10.00
N ASP A 202 -21.39 -16.00 -9.24
CA ASP A 202 -21.45 -15.92 -7.78
C ASP A 202 -20.06 -15.64 -7.17
N PRO A 203 -19.84 -14.49 -6.51
CA PRO A 203 -18.56 -14.14 -5.90
C PRO A 203 -18.48 -14.53 -4.42
N SER A 204 -19.51 -15.15 -3.84
CA SER A 204 -19.72 -15.21 -2.37
C SER A 204 -18.56 -15.83 -1.60
N GLU A 205 -17.99 -16.94 -2.06
CA GLU A 205 -16.89 -17.62 -1.39
C GLU A 205 -15.61 -16.78 -1.38
N SER A 206 -15.18 -16.32 -2.56
CA SER A 206 -13.99 -15.47 -2.69
C SER A 206 -14.17 -14.11 -1.99
N PHE A 207 -15.38 -13.55 -2.03
CA PHE A 207 -15.72 -12.34 -1.29
C PHE A 207 -15.56 -12.56 0.21
N ALA A 208 -16.09 -13.67 0.75
CA ALA A 208 -15.98 -13.99 2.18
C ALA A 208 -14.52 -14.13 2.59
N ALA A 209 -13.72 -14.91 1.85
CA ALA A 209 -12.30 -15.10 2.15
C ALA A 209 -11.50 -13.78 2.19
N ALA A 210 -11.68 -12.92 1.19
CA ALA A 210 -11.02 -11.61 1.14
C ALA A 210 -11.50 -10.66 2.25
N SER A 211 -12.81 -10.67 2.51
CA SER A 211 -13.49 -9.85 3.52
C SER A 211 -13.07 -10.21 4.94
N GLU A 212 -12.92 -11.51 5.24
CA GLU A 212 -12.48 -12.01 6.55
C GLU A 212 -11.04 -11.59 6.88
N ALA A 213 -10.19 -11.48 5.86
CA ALA A 213 -8.83 -10.95 5.99
C ALA A 213 -8.75 -9.42 6.04
N GLY A 214 -9.88 -8.71 5.93
CA GLY A 214 -9.93 -7.25 5.96
C GLY A 214 -9.48 -6.56 4.66
N VAL A 215 -9.45 -7.28 3.53
CA VAL A 215 -9.21 -6.67 2.22
C VAL A 215 -10.33 -5.68 1.93
N ALA A 216 -9.98 -4.46 1.53
CA ALA A 216 -10.95 -3.39 1.27
C ALA A 216 -10.52 -2.51 0.10
N THR A 217 -10.26 -3.13 -1.06
CA THR A 217 -10.09 -2.38 -2.30
C THR A 217 -11.41 -1.70 -2.68
N GLN A 218 -11.34 -0.65 -3.50
CA GLN A 218 -12.53 0.12 -3.90
C GLN A 218 -13.63 -0.78 -4.51
N ASP A 219 -13.27 -1.71 -5.39
CA ASP A 219 -14.22 -2.62 -6.03
C ASP A 219 -14.77 -3.67 -5.05
N LEU A 220 -13.95 -4.18 -4.12
CA LEU A 220 -14.43 -5.13 -3.12
C LEU A 220 -15.37 -4.45 -2.11
N LEU A 221 -15.13 -3.17 -1.79
CA LEU A 221 -16.04 -2.34 -1.00
C LEU A 221 -17.35 -2.07 -1.76
N ALA A 222 -17.29 -1.81 -3.06
CA ALA A 222 -18.48 -1.65 -3.90
C ALA A 222 -19.29 -2.96 -3.96
N LEU A 223 -18.62 -4.11 -4.13
CA LEU A 223 -19.23 -5.42 -4.08
C LEU A 223 -19.91 -5.68 -2.74
N ARG A 224 -19.23 -5.36 -1.62
CA ARG A 224 -19.82 -5.46 -0.27
C ARG A 224 -21.12 -4.67 -0.16
N ARG A 225 -21.16 -3.41 -0.60
CA ARG A 225 -22.37 -2.58 -0.51
C ARG A 225 -23.55 -3.18 -1.30
N ARG A 226 -23.28 -3.89 -2.41
CA ARG A 226 -24.32 -4.59 -3.18
C ARG A 226 -24.78 -5.89 -2.51
N LEU A 227 -23.85 -6.69 -1.97
CA LEU A 227 -24.16 -7.97 -1.33
C LEU A 227 -24.79 -7.80 0.06
N HIS A 228 -24.41 -6.74 0.77
CA HIS A 228 -24.82 -6.43 2.13
C HIS A 228 -25.27 -4.96 2.23
N PRO A 229 -26.41 -4.59 1.60
CA PRO A 229 -26.88 -3.22 1.59
C PRO A 229 -27.24 -2.74 2.99
N ALA A 230 -26.74 -1.57 3.36
CA ALA A 230 -27.11 -0.90 4.61
C ALA A 230 -28.29 0.04 4.39
N SER A 231 -29.15 0.16 5.39
CA SER A 231 -30.28 1.10 5.39
C SER A 231 -29.90 2.36 6.14
N CYS A 232 -30.14 3.53 5.53
CA CYS A 232 -30.01 4.84 6.15
C CYS A 232 -31.29 5.65 5.94
N SER A 233 -31.63 6.47 6.91
CA SER A 233 -32.77 7.38 6.92
C SER A 233 -32.37 8.84 6.64
N ALA A 234 -31.17 9.22 7.05
CA ALA A 234 -30.58 10.54 6.88
C ALA A 234 -29.05 10.39 6.69
N PRO A 235 -28.61 9.87 5.52
CA PRO A 235 -27.22 9.49 5.30
C PRO A 235 -26.30 10.71 5.35
N LYS A 236 -25.24 10.58 6.14
CA LYS A 236 -24.11 11.50 6.27
C LYS A 236 -22.84 10.78 5.89
N ARG A 237 -21.85 11.52 5.42
CA ARG A 237 -20.52 11.00 5.13
C ARG A 237 -19.59 11.29 6.30
N PHE A 238 -19.02 10.24 6.88
CA PHE A 238 -18.10 10.28 8.00
C PHE A 238 -16.68 9.94 7.56
N ARG A 239 -15.71 10.67 8.08
CA ARG A 239 -14.35 10.17 8.26
C ARG A 239 -14.29 9.50 9.62
N VAL A 240 -13.91 8.22 9.68
CA VAL A 240 -13.79 7.48 10.93
C VAL A 240 -12.39 6.91 11.03
N VAL A 241 -11.72 7.15 12.15
CA VAL A 241 -10.49 6.47 12.54
C VAL A 241 -10.87 5.43 13.59
N THR A 242 -10.67 4.16 13.26
CA THR A 242 -10.92 3.07 14.21
C THR A 242 -9.61 2.60 14.83
N GLN A 243 -9.64 2.29 16.11
CA GLN A 243 -8.64 1.50 16.80
C GLN A 243 -9.24 0.14 17.16
N SER A 244 -8.52 -0.93 16.88
CA SER A 244 -8.95 -2.29 17.23
C SER A 244 -7.84 -3.05 17.93
N PRO A 245 -8.11 -3.72 19.06
CA PRO A 245 -7.17 -4.64 19.67
C PRO A 245 -6.98 -5.88 18.78
N MET A 246 -5.82 -6.52 18.91
CA MET A 246 -5.52 -7.79 18.26
C MET A 246 -4.89 -8.76 19.25
N ASP A 247 -5.27 -10.03 19.15
CA ASP A 247 -4.65 -11.12 19.91
C ASP A 247 -3.41 -11.63 19.17
N HIS A 248 -2.31 -10.86 19.27
CA HIS A 248 -1.03 -11.22 18.66
C HIS A 248 0.15 -10.89 19.60
N PRO A 249 1.22 -11.71 19.65
CA PRO A 249 2.33 -11.49 20.57
C PRO A 249 3.00 -10.12 20.43
N GLU A 250 3.23 -9.69 19.19
CA GLU A 250 3.97 -8.47 18.84
C GLU A 250 3.08 -7.30 18.41
N ILE A 251 1.82 -7.58 18.05
CA ILE A 251 0.89 -6.59 17.49
C ILE A 251 -0.27 -6.45 18.47
N LYS A 252 -0.37 -5.30 19.15
CA LYS A 252 -1.44 -5.04 20.14
C LYS A 252 -2.74 -4.62 19.50
N GLY A 253 -2.67 -4.05 18.31
CA GLY A 253 -3.84 -3.65 17.57
C GLY A 253 -3.53 -3.02 16.23
N CYS A 254 -4.56 -2.49 15.60
CA CYS A 254 -4.46 -1.76 14.36
C CYS A 254 -5.32 -0.50 14.36
N PHE A 255 -4.85 0.50 13.63
CA PHE A 255 -5.64 1.65 13.21
C PHE A 255 -6.05 1.51 11.74
N ARG A 256 -7.23 2.04 11.41
CA ARG A 256 -7.68 2.18 10.03
C ARG A 256 -8.56 3.39 9.87
N ILE A 257 -8.37 4.11 8.77
CA ILE A 257 -9.16 5.29 8.42
C ILE A 257 -10.18 4.88 7.37
N PHE A 258 -11.42 5.31 7.57
CA PHE A 258 -12.54 5.01 6.69
C PHE A 258 -13.25 6.28 6.24
N ASP A 259 -13.80 6.18 5.04
CA ASP A 259 -14.85 7.04 4.53
C ASP A 259 -16.15 6.23 4.50
N VAL A 260 -17.13 6.62 5.32
CA VAL A 260 -18.34 5.81 5.58
C VAL A 260 -19.58 6.65 5.43
N VAL A 261 -20.57 6.14 4.69
CA VAL A 261 -21.90 6.73 4.61
C VAL A 261 -22.83 6.00 5.58
N ALA A 262 -23.35 6.71 6.57
CA ALA A 262 -24.16 6.19 7.68
C ALA A 262 -25.12 7.27 8.24
N ASP A 263 -26.10 6.89 9.07
CA ASP A 263 -27.00 7.84 9.76
C ASP A 263 -26.32 8.52 10.96
N ASP A 264 -25.50 7.76 11.68
CA ASP A 264 -24.82 8.17 12.90
C ASP A 264 -23.47 7.45 13.08
N GLU A 265 -22.71 7.88 14.08
CA GLU A 265 -21.38 7.33 14.39
C GLU A 265 -21.43 5.85 14.77
N ALA A 266 -22.51 5.38 15.41
CA ALA A 266 -22.62 3.99 15.82
C ALA A 266 -22.79 3.08 14.59
N GLN A 267 -23.62 3.50 13.63
CA GLN A 267 -23.74 2.80 12.36
C GLN A 267 -22.44 2.91 11.54
N ALA A 268 -21.77 4.08 11.55
CA ALA A 268 -20.49 4.25 10.87
C ALA A 268 -19.41 3.28 11.43
N LEU A 269 -19.32 3.14 12.76
CA LEU A 269 -18.43 2.18 13.40
C LEU A 269 -18.79 0.74 13.03
N ALA A 270 -20.06 0.37 13.06
CA ALA A 270 -20.48 -0.99 12.71
C ALA A 270 -20.11 -1.37 11.26
N LEU A 271 -20.33 -0.44 10.32
CA LEU A 271 -19.95 -0.61 8.92
C LEU A 271 -18.43 -0.68 8.73
N ALA A 272 -17.68 0.18 9.43
CA ALA A 272 -16.22 0.17 9.40
C ALA A 272 -15.64 -1.13 9.99
N ALA A 273 -16.11 -1.54 11.16
CA ALA A 273 -15.64 -2.73 11.86
C ALA A 273 -15.85 -4.00 11.03
N ASP A 274 -16.94 -4.09 10.27
CA ASP A 274 -17.20 -5.25 9.41
C ASP A 274 -16.19 -5.40 8.26
N THR A 275 -15.43 -4.35 7.94
CA THR A 275 -14.34 -4.36 6.93
C THR A 275 -12.96 -4.63 7.53
N LEU A 276 -12.86 -4.78 8.85
CA LEU A 276 -11.62 -5.18 9.51
C LEU A 276 -11.42 -6.70 9.43
N PRO A 277 -10.17 -7.18 9.58
CA PRO A 277 -9.92 -8.61 9.75
C PRO A 277 -10.75 -9.18 10.90
N VAL A 278 -11.24 -10.41 10.79
CA VAL A 278 -12.14 -11.03 11.80
C VAL A 278 -11.61 -10.87 13.23
N GLY A 279 -10.31 -11.11 13.44
CA GLY A 279 -9.66 -10.99 14.76
C GLY A 279 -9.55 -9.57 15.32
N ALA A 280 -9.89 -8.54 14.53
CA ALA A 280 -9.85 -7.13 14.91
C ALA A 280 -11.25 -6.46 14.89
N ARG A 281 -12.32 -7.22 14.58
CA ARG A 281 -13.69 -6.69 14.58
C ARG A 281 -14.20 -6.50 16.01
N ASP A 282 -13.94 -7.49 16.86
CA ASP A 282 -14.34 -7.45 18.26
C ASP A 282 -13.46 -6.46 19.03
N GLY A 283 -14.09 -5.47 19.64
CA GLY A 283 -13.39 -4.39 20.36
C GLY A 283 -12.96 -3.21 19.50
N ALA A 284 -13.33 -3.17 18.21
CA ALA A 284 -13.17 -1.99 17.38
C ALA A 284 -13.90 -0.79 17.99
N ALA A 285 -13.20 0.34 18.12
CA ALA A 285 -13.74 1.59 18.66
C ALA A 285 -13.35 2.77 17.77
N ILE A 286 -14.18 3.81 17.79
CA ILE A 286 -13.83 5.10 17.17
C ILE A 286 -12.81 5.79 18.06
N GLU A 287 -11.63 6.06 17.51
CA GLU A 287 -10.65 6.97 18.10
C GLU A 287 -10.99 8.43 17.74
N GLU A 288 -11.29 8.66 16.46
CA GLU A 288 -11.68 9.96 15.92
C GLU A 288 -12.78 9.80 14.89
N SER A 289 -13.78 10.69 14.90
CA SER A 289 -14.81 10.77 13.88
C SER A 289 -15.11 12.23 13.51
N ALA A 290 -15.40 12.45 12.23
CA ALA A 290 -15.85 13.74 11.73
C ALA A 290 -16.89 13.57 10.64
N VAL A 291 -17.97 14.35 10.69
CA VAL A 291 -18.91 14.47 9.57
C VAL A 291 -18.26 15.35 8.50
N ILE A 292 -18.04 14.77 7.33
CA ILE A 292 -17.51 15.47 6.15
C ILE A 292 -18.66 16.15 5.39
N GLU A 293 -19.81 15.48 5.30
CA GLU A 293 -20.95 15.93 4.53
C GLU A 293 -22.27 15.48 5.17
N GLU A 294 -23.20 16.41 5.41
CA GLU A 294 -24.46 16.11 6.13
C GLU A 294 -25.55 15.49 5.24
N SER A 295 -25.45 15.64 3.92
CA SER A 295 -26.41 15.09 2.97
C SER A 295 -25.65 14.62 1.75
N THR A 296 -25.78 13.33 1.43
CA THR A 296 -25.05 12.71 0.33
C THR A 296 -25.99 11.88 -0.55
N GLU A 297 -25.73 11.87 -1.86
CA GLU A 297 -26.39 10.97 -2.82
C GLU A 297 -25.75 9.58 -2.83
N LEU A 298 -24.66 9.39 -2.07
CA LEU A 298 -23.95 8.13 -1.99
C LEU A 298 -24.77 7.06 -1.25
N GLU A 299 -24.64 5.83 -1.73
CA GLU A 299 -25.22 4.66 -1.07
C GLU A 299 -24.60 4.43 0.32
N PRO A 300 -25.37 3.97 1.31
CA PRO A 300 -24.84 3.59 2.63
C PRO A 300 -23.73 2.55 2.56
N GLY A 301 -22.72 2.68 3.44
CA GLY A 301 -21.60 1.75 3.54
C GLY A 301 -20.23 2.43 3.52
N VAL A 302 -19.17 1.62 3.56
CA VAL A 302 -17.78 2.09 3.48
C VAL A 302 -17.42 2.34 2.02
N HIS A 303 -16.99 3.56 1.69
CA HIS A 303 -16.58 3.97 0.34
C HIS A 303 -15.07 3.94 0.13
N ALA A 304 -14.30 4.15 1.19
CA ALA A 304 -12.85 4.02 1.18
C ALA A 304 -12.35 3.53 2.53
N ALA A 305 -11.22 2.82 2.49
CA ALA A 305 -10.50 2.38 3.67
C ALA A 305 -9.00 2.51 3.41
N SER A 306 -8.25 3.05 4.37
CA SER A 306 -6.79 3.06 4.31
C SER A 306 -6.23 1.63 4.39
N GLY A 307 -4.91 1.50 4.22
CA GLY A 307 -4.19 0.33 4.72
C GLY A 307 -4.36 0.18 6.24
N LEU A 308 -4.13 -1.04 6.74
CA LEU A 308 -4.05 -1.31 8.18
C LEU A 308 -2.72 -0.79 8.71
N ILE A 309 -2.76 -0.03 9.79
CA ILE A 309 -1.58 0.45 10.49
C ILE A 309 -1.50 -0.32 11.81
N TYR A 310 -0.54 -1.22 11.95
CA TYR A 310 -0.36 -2.03 13.15
C TYR A 310 0.48 -1.29 14.19
N PHE A 311 0.18 -1.49 15.48
CA PHE A 311 0.98 -0.95 16.58
C PHE A 311 1.32 -2.04 17.60
N GLY A 312 2.52 -1.97 18.17
CA GLY A 312 3.05 -2.85 19.21
C GLY A 312 3.21 -2.14 20.56
N ASP A 313 3.97 -2.73 21.48
CA ASP A 313 4.39 -2.06 22.72
C ASP A 313 5.42 -0.95 22.40
N GLU A 314 5.29 0.22 23.04
CA GLU A 314 6.28 1.32 23.01
C GLU A 314 7.61 0.94 23.69
#